data_AF-A0A6P0VAV0-F1
#
_entry.id   AF-A0A6P0VAV0-F1
#
_cell.length_a   1.000
_cell.length_b   1.000
_cell.length_c   1.000
_cell.angle_alpha   90.00
_cell.angle_beta   90.00
_cell.angle_gamma   90.00
#
_symmetry.space_group_name_H-M   'P 1'
#
loop_
_entity.id
_entity.type
_entity.pdbx_description
1 polymer ?
#
loop_
_entity_poly.entity_id
_entity_poly.type
_entity_poly.pdbx_seq_one_letter_code
_entity_poly.pdbx_strand_id
1 'polypeptide(L)'
;RTLLRISAIELEQGNFALAINIAQRIPINTSLYQEAQDWIRFSRASEAAKKDNILGLIDALAGVRQINPKSPVYPTASTQAALWESKLQDQTKLQFAQILSKFEQRIGHQVAIEQAALVEPGSPQRLLAQTLIAQWRQELWQIEDQQKLLSAQKLAARGTIEELKAAVAQASKIKPGRPLHPEAQKVIAQWHWQIKTLEDRPILDLAKTFAQRLDLVKAISTARQIRPGSAVYAEAQKVLAGWVTQMQIAEDSPILDAAVALAAQGRLDAAIATAEKISAERVLYEQAQTLKNAWIAQKGELRIKN
;
A
#
# COMPACT_ATOMS: atom_id res chain seq x y z
N ARG A 1 33.95 30.70 -48.41
CA ARG A 1 33.08 29.52 -48.17
C ARG A 1 33.47 28.73 -46.92
N THR A 2 34.77 28.56 -46.59
CA THR A 2 35.22 27.90 -45.33
C THR A 2 34.57 28.46 -44.07
N LEU A 3 34.45 29.78 -43.93
CA LEU A 3 33.79 30.42 -42.78
C LEU A 3 32.31 29.98 -42.63
N LEU A 4 31.56 29.83 -43.72
CA LEU A 4 30.17 29.34 -43.66
C LEU A 4 30.09 27.89 -43.20
N ARG A 5 31.04 27.05 -43.63
CA ARG A 5 31.12 25.67 -43.16
C ARG A 5 31.39 25.60 -41.66
N ILE A 6 32.30 26.44 -41.15
CA ILE A 6 32.57 26.52 -39.71
C ILE A 6 31.34 27.03 -38.97
N SER A 7 30.67 28.08 -39.48
CA SER A 7 29.41 28.56 -38.90
C SER A 7 28.32 27.48 -38.83
N ALA A 8 28.21 26.63 -39.85
CA ALA A 8 27.25 25.53 -39.86
C ALA A 8 27.58 24.49 -38.77
N ILE A 9 28.86 24.13 -38.62
CA ILE A 9 29.33 23.20 -37.58
C ILE A 9 29.05 23.77 -36.19
N GLU A 10 29.34 25.05 -35.95
CA GLU A 10 29.06 25.70 -34.66
C GLU A 10 27.55 25.73 -34.34
N LEU A 11 26.69 25.92 -35.35
CA LEU A 11 25.25 25.83 -35.18
C LEU A 11 24.82 24.42 -34.76
N GLU A 12 25.31 23.38 -35.43
CA GLU A 12 25.01 21.97 -35.10
C GLU A 12 25.47 21.59 -33.69
N GLN A 13 26.57 22.17 -33.21
CA GLN A 13 27.06 22.00 -31.85
C GLN A 13 26.28 22.82 -30.79
N GLY A 14 25.34 23.67 -31.23
CA GLY A 14 24.56 24.53 -30.34
C GLY A 14 25.29 25.79 -29.89
N ASN A 15 26.42 26.13 -30.52
CA ASN A 15 27.22 27.33 -30.28
C ASN A 15 26.71 28.51 -31.12
N PHE A 16 25.43 28.87 -30.95
CA PHE A 16 24.74 29.81 -31.84
C PHE A 16 25.41 31.18 -31.93
N ALA A 17 25.89 31.72 -30.81
CA ALA A 17 26.58 33.01 -30.79
C ALA A 17 27.88 33.01 -31.62
N LEU A 18 28.64 31.90 -31.57
CA LEU A 18 29.85 31.74 -32.37
C LEU A 18 29.52 31.56 -33.85
N ALA A 19 28.51 30.75 -34.17
CA ALA A 19 28.02 30.60 -35.54
C ALA A 19 27.65 31.97 -36.16
N ILE A 20 26.88 32.79 -35.42
CA ILE A 20 26.50 34.15 -35.84
C ILE A 20 27.75 35.01 -36.07
N ASN A 21 28.69 35.03 -35.13
CA ASN A 21 29.91 35.84 -35.25
C ASN A 21 30.74 35.46 -36.47
N ILE A 22 30.86 34.17 -36.78
CA ILE A 22 31.63 33.68 -37.92
C ILE A 22 30.96 34.06 -39.25
N ALA A 23 29.64 33.90 -39.35
CA ALA A 23 28.89 34.29 -40.55
C ALA A 23 28.91 35.81 -40.78
N GLN A 24 28.92 36.63 -39.71
CA GLN A 24 29.01 38.10 -39.81
C GLN A 24 30.33 38.60 -40.42
N ARG A 25 31.41 37.79 -40.39
CA ARG A 25 32.70 38.17 -40.98
C ARG A 25 32.71 38.15 -42.50
N ILE A 26 31.63 37.70 -43.15
CA ILE A 26 31.52 37.67 -44.61
C ILE A 26 31.18 39.07 -45.14
N PRO A 27 32.03 39.66 -45.99
CA PRO A 27 31.80 41.02 -46.48
C PRO A 27 30.56 41.15 -47.39
N ILE A 28 29.91 42.31 -47.34
CA ILE A 28 28.66 42.63 -48.06
C ILE A 28 28.77 42.56 -49.58
N ASN A 29 29.96 42.78 -50.13
CA ASN A 29 30.25 42.77 -51.56
C ASN A 29 30.57 41.37 -52.12
N THR A 30 30.43 40.31 -51.31
CA THR A 30 30.69 38.94 -51.77
C THR A 30 29.40 38.24 -52.23
N SER A 31 29.53 37.33 -53.19
CA SER A 31 28.41 36.46 -53.62
C SER A 31 27.87 35.57 -52.51
N LEU A 32 28.64 35.37 -51.43
CA LEU A 32 28.28 34.56 -50.26
C LEU A 32 27.55 35.35 -49.17
N TYR A 33 27.43 36.68 -49.29
CA TYR A 33 26.85 37.51 -48.25
C TYR A 33 25.41 37.11 -47.91
N GLN A 34 24.58 36.83 -48.92
CA GLN A 34 23.19 36.41 -48.70
C GLN A 34 23.09 35.05 -47.99
N GLU A 35 23.94 34.08 -48.39
CA GLU A 35 24.07 32.78 -47.71
C GLU A 35 24.49 32.98 -46.24
N ALA A 36 25.38 33.94 -45.96
CA ALA A 36 25.79 34.29 -44.61
C ALA A 36 24.65 34.86 -43.76
N GLN A 37 23.81 35.73 -44.33
CA GLN A 37 22.63 36.26 -43.64
C GLN A 37 21.61 35.17 -43.33
N ASP A 38 21.44 34.19 -44.22
CA ASP A 38 20.56 33.04 -43.98
C ASP A 38 21.10 32.13 -42.86
N TRP A 39 22.42 31.92 -42.78
CA TRP A 39 23.04 31.22 -41.65
C TRP A 39 22.87 31.97 -40.33
N ILE A 40 22.99 33.30 -40.32
CA ILE A 40 22.74 34.13 -39.13
C ILE A 40 21.27 34.01 -38.70
N ARG A 41 20.32 34.09 -39.65
CA ARG A 41 18.89 33.91 -39.37
C ARG A 41 18.61 32.54 -38.77
N PHE A 42 19.14 31.48 -39.37
CA PHE A 42 18.95 30.12 -38.87
C PHE A 42 19.59 29.90 -37.49
N SER A 43 20.76 30.48 -37.23
CA SER A 43 21.44 30.40 -35.93
C SER A 43 20.62 31.07 -34.83
N ARG A 44 20.08 32.28 -35.09
CA ARG A 44 19.20 32.99 -34.15
C ARG A 44 17.89 32.25 -33.90
N ALA A 45 17.31 31.68 -34.96
CA ALA A 45 16.12 30.85 -34.83
C ALA A 45 16.39 29.60 -33.97
N SER A 46 17.52 28.94 -34.17
CA SER A 46 17.93 27.78 -33.38
C SER A 46 18.18 28.12 -31.91
N GLU A 47 18.75 29.30 -31.65
CA GLU A 47 18.88 29.85 -30.30
C GLU A 47 17.53 30.10 -29.63
N ALA A 48 16.57 30.69 -30.35
CA ALA A 48 15.22 30.91 -29.84
C ALA A 48 14.52 29.57 -29.52
N ALA A 49 14.62 28.57 -30.40
CA ALA A 49 14.01 27.25 -30.19
C ALA A 49 14.60 26.51 -28.98
N LYS A 50 15.89 26.74 -28.65
CA LYS A 50 16.55 26.12 -27.48
C LYS A 50 15.92 26.54 -26.14
N LYS A 51 15.17 27.65 -26.10
CA LYS A 51 14.42 28.07 -24.90
C LYS A 51 13.30 27.10 -24.50
N ASP A 52 12.96 26.15 -25.37
CA ASP A 52 12.03 25.05 -25.12
C ASP A 52 10.63 25.49 -24.63
N ASN A 53 10.11 26.57 -25.20
CA ASN A 53 8.78 27.07 -24.90
C ASN A 53 8.09 27.59 -26.17
N ILE A 54 6.77 27.78 -26.08
CA ILE A 54 5.91 28.20 -27.19
C ILE A 54 6.45 29.47 -27.88
N LEU A 55 6.81 30.50 -27.11
CA LEU A 55 7.29 31.76 -27.68
C LEU A 55 8.62 31.58 -28.44
N GLY A 56 9.56 30.83 -27.87
CA GLY A 56 10.84 30.53 -28.50
C GLY A 56 10.69 29.72 -29.80
N LEU A 57 9.71 28.82 -29.86
CA LEU A 57 9.39 28.06 -31.07
C LEU A 57 8.72 28.93 -32.14
N ILE A 58 7.82 29.84 -31.75
CA ILE A 58 7.21 30.81 -32.67
C ILE A 58 8.30 31.72 -33.26
N ASP A 59 9.19 32.26 -32.42
CA ASP A 59 10.32 33.10 -32.84
C ASP A 59 11.23 32.35 -33.81
N ALA A 60 11.53 31.08 -33.52
CA ALA A 60 12.37 30.23 -34.36
C ALA A 60 11.75 29.97 -35.74
N LEU A 61 10.46 29.63 -35.78
CA LEU A 61 9.72 29.39 -37.02
C LEU A 61 9.58 30.67 -37.85
N ALA A 62 9.31 31.80 -37.20
CA ALA A 62 9.27 33.10 -37.88
C ALA A 62 10.63 33.43 -38.51
N GLY A 63 11.74 33.13 -37.84
CA GLY A 63 13.09 33.35 -38.35
C GLY A 63 13.44 32.45 -39.55
N VAL A 64 13.09 31.17 -39.51
CA VAL A 64 13.39 30.22 -40.62
C VAL A 64 12.50 30.45 -41.83
N ARG A 65 11.22 30.81 -41.65
CA ARG A 65 10.30 31.10 -42.77
C ARG A 65 10.74 32.26 -43.66
N GLN A 66 11.63 33.13 -43.16
CA GLN A 66 12.21 34.25 -43.93
C GLN A 66 13.43 33.84 -44.78
N ILE A 67 13.94 32.62 -44.62
CA ILE A 67 15.08 32.12 -45.41
C ILE A 67 14.60 31.84 -46.83
N ASN A 68 15.34 32.35 -47.81
CA ASN A 68 14.99 32.19 -49.22
C ASN A 68 14.99 30.69 -49.62
N PRO A 69 13.94 30.16 -50.29
CA PRO A 69 13.91 28.76 -50.75
C PRO A 69 15.06 28.36 -51.69
N LYS A 70 15.71 29.33 -52.36
CA LYS A 70 16.88 29.10 -53.22
C LYS A 70 18.20 29.09 -52.43
N SER A 71 18.18 29.41 -51.14
CA SER A 71 19.36 29.44 -50.29
C SER A 71 19.90 28.03 -50.02
N PRO A 72 21.23 27.82 -50.04
CA PRO A 72 21.83 26.56 -49.59
C PRO A 72 21.48 26.17 -48.14
N VAL A 73 21.07 27.14 -47.30
CA VAL A 73 20.68 26.93 -45.89
C VAL A 73 19.27 26.34 -45.77
N TYR A 74 18.43 26.54 -46.79
CA TYR A 74 17.00 26.22 -46.73
C TYR A 74 16.69 24.74 -46.42
N PRO A 75 17.35 23.72 -47.00
CA PRO A 75 17.02 22.32 -46.71
C PRO A 75 17.23 21.92 -45.24
N THR A 76 18.31 22.39 -44.64
CA THR A 76 18.61 22.13 -43.22
C THR A 76 17.62 22.90 -42.33
N ALA A 77 17.38 24.17 -42.66
CA ALA A 77 16.46 25.00 -41.90
C ALA A 77 15.01 24.49 -41.98
N SER A 78 14.54 24.03 -43.13
CA SER A 78 13.18 23.51 -43.32
C SER A 78 12.96 22.19 -42.57
N THR A 79 13.97 21.31 -42.56
CA THR A 79 13.94 20.07 -41.76
C THR A 79 13.80 20.39 -40.27
N GLN A 80 14.60 21.36 -39.79
CA GLN A 80 14.54 21.78 -38.40
C GLN A 80 13.23 22.50 -38.05
N ALA A 81 12.68 23.28 -38.98
CA ALA A 81 11.38 23.93 -38.83
C ALA A 81 10.25 22.91 -38.69
N ALA A 82 10.24 21.81 -39.46
CA ALA A 82 9.23 20.76 -39.29
C ALA A 82 9.25 20.14 -37.89
N LEU A 83 10.45 19.94 -37.30
CA LEU A 83 10.59 19.46 -35.92
C LEU A 83 10.06 20.48 -34.90
N TRP A 84 10.35 21.76 -35.10
CA TRP A 84 9.84 22.82 -34.23
C TRP A 84 8.32 23.01 -34.35
N GLU A 85 7.75 22.86 -35.56
CA GLU A 85 6.30 22.89 -35.77
C GLU A 85 5.60 21.76 -35.02
N SER A 86 6.10 20.52 -35.16
CA SER A 86 5.59 19.37 -34.40
C SER A 86 5.70 19.60 -32.89
N LYS A 87 6.87 20.06 -32.42
CA LYS A 87 7.10 20.38 -31.01
C LYS A 87 6.17 21.48 -30.49
N LEU A 88 5.92 22.52 -31.28
CA LEU A 88 5.00 23.59 -30.93
C LEU A 88 3.57 23.05 -30.79
N GLN A 89 3.10 22.26 -31.75
CA GLN A 89 1.77 21.65 -31.71
C GLN A 89 1.59 20.81 -30.44
N ASP A 90 2.55 19.95 -30.13
CA ASP A 90 2.48 19.08 -28.96
C ASP A 90 2.61 19.85 -27.64
N GLN A 91 3.46 20.87 -27.55
CA GLN A 91 3.51 21.75 -26.38
C GLN A 91 2.18 22.47 -26.15
N THR A 92 1.54 22.95 -27.22
CA THR A 92 0.20 23.58 -27.11
C THR A 92 -0.84 22.57 -26.62
N LYS A 93 -0.88 21.35 -27.17
CA LYS A 93 -1.78 20.28 -26.70
C LYS A 93 -1.56 19.99 -25.20
N LEU A 94 -0.30 19.83 -24.79
CA LEU A 94 0.04 19.50 -23.40
C LEU A 94 -0.25 20.64 -22.44
N GLN A 95 0.02 21.90 -22.81
CA GLN A 95 -0.35 23.05 -21.98
C GLN A 95 -1.87 23.17 -21.81
N PHE A 96 -2.62 22.95 -22.90
CA PHE A 96 -4.07 22.94 -22.82
C PHE A 96 -4.58 21.80 -21.93
N ALA A 97 -4.04 20.59 -22.10
CA ALA A 97 -4.34 19.45 -21.23
C ALA A 97 -4.06 19.75 -19.75
N GLN A 98 -2.93 20.40 -19.44
CA GLN A 98 -2.61 20.80 -18.07
C GLN A 98 -3.58 21.84 -17.50
N ILE A 99 -4.02 22.81 -18.29
CA ILE A 99 -5.04 23.78 -17.86
C ILE A 99 -6.35 23.07 -17.56
N LEU A 100 -6.79 22.18 -18.47
CA LEU A 100 -8.01 21.40 -18.30
C LEU A 100 -7.95 20.48 -17.09
N SER A 101 -6.80 19.87 -16.80
CA SER A 101 -6.64 18.97 -15.65
C SER A 101 -6.94 19.64 -14.30
N LYS A 102 -6.83 20.98 -14.23
CA LYS A 102 -7.11 21.77 -13.02
C LYS A 102 -8.58 22.17 -12.91
N PHE A 103 -9.34 22.06 -14.00
CA PHE A 103 -10.75 22.39 -14.05
C PHE A 103 -11.58 21.16 -13.66
N GLU A 104 -12.56 21.30 -12.77
CA GLU A 104 -13.50 20.23 -12.36
C GLU A 104 -12.86 18.82 -12.33
N GLN A 105 -11.96 18.61 -11.36
CA GLN A 105 -11.11 17.42 -11.14
C GLN A 105 -11.41 16.22 -12.05
N ARG A 106 -12.56 15.55 -11.86
CA ARG A 106 -12.90 14.33 -12.62
C ARG A 106 -12.97 14.54 -14.15
N ILE A 107 -13.73 15.53 -14.60
CA ILE A 107 -13.93 15.82 -16.02
C ILE A 107 -12.64 16.40 -16.60
N GLY A 108 -11.99 17.32 -15.88
CA GLY A 108 -10.72 17.90 -16.28
C GLY A 108 -9.63 16.87 -16.53
N HIS A 109 -9.44 15.91 -15.61
CA HIS A 109 -8.46 14.84 -15.80
C HIS A 109 -8.79 13.96 -17.00
N GLN A 110 -10.06 13.64 -17.25
CA GLN A 110 -10.47 12.85 -18.42
C GLN A 110 -10.09 13.55 -19.72
N VAL A 111 -10.50 14.81 -19.88
CA VAL A 111 -10.20 15.58 -21.10
C VAL A 111 -8.69 15.82 -21.23
N ALA A 112 -7.98 16.08 -20.13
CA ALA A 112 -6.53 16.23 -20.14
C ALA A 112 -5.82 14.96 -20.63
N ILE A 113 -6.24 13.79 -20.17
CA ILE A 113 -5.71 12.50 -20.62
C ILE A 113 -5.95 12.30 -22.13
N GLU A 114 -7.16 12.60 -22.60
CA GLU A 114 -7.50 12.50 -24.02
C GLU A 114 -6.63 13.43 -24.88
N GLN A 115 -6.47 14.69 -24.47
CA GLN A 115 -5.65 15.68 -25.18
C GLN A 115 -4.18 15.28 -25.21
N ALA A 116 -3.60 14.83 -24.09
CA ALA A 116 -2.21 14.38 -24.05
C ALA A 116 -2.00 13.08 -24.84
N ALA A 117 -3.02 12.23 -24.97
CA ALA A 117 -2.93 11.00 -25.76
C ALA A 117 -2.79 11.26 -27.28
N LEU A 118 -3.17 12.46 -27.75
CA LEU A 118 -3.00 12.91 -29.14
C LEU A 118 -1.55 13.29 -29.51
N VAL A 119 -0.62 13.26 -28.54
CA VAL A 119 0.82 13.41 -28.82
C VAL A 119 1.33 12.14 -29.48
N GLU A 120 1.90 12.25 -30.68
CA GLU A 120 2.28 11.09 -31.48
C GLU A 120 3.39 10.24 -30.83
N PRO A 121 3.43 8.91 -31.07
CA PRO A 121 4.46 8.04 -30.49
C PRO A 121 5.91 8.42 -30.84
N GLY A 122 6.15 9.03 -32.00
CA GLY A 122 7.47 9.50 -32.45
C GLY A 122 7.85 10.91 -31.96
N SER A 123 6.94 11.60 -31.26
CA SER A 123 7.18 12.95 -30.78
C SER A 123 8.23 12.99 -29.67
N PRO A 124 9.15 13.98 -29.66
CA PRO A 124 10.03 14.22 -28.52
C PRO A 124 9.28 14.50 -27.21
N GLN A 125 8.01 14.94 -27.26
CA GLN A 125 7.18 15.18 -26.06
C GLN A 125 6.46 13.93 -25.56
N ARG A 126 6.61 12.77 -26.20
CA ARG A 126 5.84 11.57 -25.88
C ARG A 126 6.03 11.10 -24.43
N LEU A 127 7.26 11.16 -23.92
CA LEU A 127 7.56 10.78 -22.53
C LEU A 127 6.80 11.66 -21.54
N LEU A 128 6.86 12.99 -21.73
CA LEU A 128 6.15 13.96 -20.89
C LEU A 128 4.63 13.72 -20.93
N ALA A 129 4.07 13.49 -22.13
CA ALA A 129 2.66 13.18 -22.29
C ALA A 129 2.25 11.94 -21.50
N GLN A 130 3.04 10.85 -21.58
CA GLN A 130 2.78 9.62 -20.85
C GLN A 130 2.87 9.80 -19.34
N THR A 131 3.84 10.57 -18.85
CA THR A 131 3.95 10.89 -17.42
C THR A 131 2.72 11.63 -16.91
N LEU A 132 2.27 12.66 -17.64
CA LEU A 132 1.07 13.42 -17.27
C LEU A 132 -0.20 12.54 -17.30
N ILE A 133 -0.36 11.70 -18.33
CA ILE A 133 -1.48 10.75 -18.41
C ILE A 133 -1.47 9.79 -17.22
N ALA A 134 -0.29 9.26 -16.86
CA ALA A 134 -0.18 8.35 -15.72
C ALA A 134 -0.56 9.05 -14.41
N GLN A 135 -0.12 10.28 -14.20
CA GLN A 135 -0.48 11.09 -13.04
C GLN A 135 -1.99 11.33 -12.96
N TRP A 136 -2.61 11.86 -14.01
CA TRP A 136 -4.04 12.16 -14.01
C TRP A 136 -4.92 10.90 -13.87
N ARG A 137 -4.46 9.74 -14.36
CA ARG A 137 -5.14 8.46 -14.12
C ARG A 137 -5.13 8.06 -12.64
N GLN A 138 -4.02 8.28 -11.94
CA GLN A 138 -3.94 8.02 -10.50
C GLN A 138 -4.88 8.94 -9.72
N GLU A 139 -4.89 10.23 -10.07
CA GLU A 139 -5.79 11.23 -9.46
C GLU A 139 -7.26 10.86 -9.69
N LEU A 140 -7.62 10.42 -10.91
CA LEU A 140 -8.96 9.95 -11.24
C LEU A 140 -9.34 8.70 -10.42
N TRP A 141 -8.44 7.73 -10.30
CA TRP A 141 -8.68 6.54 -9.46
C TRP A 141 -8.86 6.89 -7.99
N GLN A 142 -8.09 7.85 -7.49
CA GLN A 142 -8.22 8.31 -6.11
C GLN A 142 -9.61 8.90 -5.84
N ILE A 143 -10.13 9.76 -6.73
CA ILE A 143 -11.48 10.33 -6.60
C ILE A 143 -12.54 9.23 -6.59
N GLU A 144 -12.46 8.28 -7.54
CA GLU A 144 -13.42 7.18 -7.65
C GLU A 144 -13.39 6.25 -6.44
N ASP A 145 -12.20 5.89 -6.00
CA ASP A 145 -12.01 4.94 -4.92
C ASP A 145 -12.32 5.56 -3.55
N GLN A 146 -12.14 6.88 -3.40
CA GLN A 146 -12.53 7.59 -2.19
C GLN A 146 -14.03 7.46 -1.93
N GLN A 147 -14.86 7.62 -2.98
CA GLN A 147 -16.31 7.43 -2.85
C GLN A 147 -16.67 5.98 -2.45
N LYS A 148 -15.98 4.98 -3.03
CA LYS A 148 -16.18 3.58 -2.68
C LYS A 148 -15.81 3.31 -1.22
N LEU A 149 -14.67 3.85 -0.78
CA LEU A 149 -14.17 3.68 0.59
C LEU A 149 -15.09 4.35 1.61
N LEU A 150 -15.54 5.57 1.34
CA LEU A 150 -16.53 6.27 2.18
C LEU A 150 -17.85 5.51 2.28
N SER A 151 -18.33 4.95 1.15
CA SER A 151 -19.52 4.11 1.16
C SER A 151 -19.31 2.83 1.98
N ALA A 152 -18.15 2.19 1.86
CA ALA A 152 -17.81 1.01 2.66
C ALA A 152 -17.78 1.33 4.16
N GLN A 153 -17.16 2.46 4.54
CA GLN A 153 -17.11 2.91 5.93
C GLN A 153 -18.50 3.21 6.51
N LYS A 154 -19.41 3.80 5.71
CA LYS A 154 -20.80 4.03 6.12
C LYS A 154 -21.56 2.73 6.39
N LEU A 155 -21.33 1.69 5.59
CA LEU A 155 -21.89 0.35 5.84
C LEU A 155 -21.33 -0.20 7.15
N ALA A 156 -20.00 -0.20 7.30
CA ALA A 156 -19.33 -0.73 8.49
C ALA A 156 -19.74 -0.02 9.80
N ALA A 157 -20.09 1.27 9.74
CA ALA A 157 -20.52 2.04 10.91
C ALA A 157 -21.79 1.47 11.59
N ARG A 158 -22.60 0.67 10.89
CA ARG A 158 -23.78 -0.01 11.46
C ARG A 158 -23.40 -1.16 12.40
N GLY A 159 -22.20 -1.72 12.25
CA GLY A 159 -21.62 -2.69 13.18
C GLY A 159 -22.27 -4.08 13.19
N THR A 160 -23.19 -4.41 12.29
CA THR A 160 -23.72 -5.77 12.15
C THR A 160 -22.82 -6.62 11.24
N ILE A 161 -22.86 -7.94 11.41
CA ILE A 161 -22.07 -8.87 10.59
C ILE A 161 -22.35 -8.67 9.10
N GLU A 162 -23.62 -8.56 8.71
CA GLU A 162 -24.02 -8.38 7.31
C GLU A 162 -23.52 -7.06 6.73
N GLU A 163 -23.59 -5.97 7.49
CA GLU A 163 -23.13 -4.66 7.05
C GLU A 163 -21.59 -4.57 6.97
N LEU A 164 -20.88 -5.24 7.89
CA LEU A 164 -19.43 -5.37 7.82
C LEU A 164 -19.00 -6.21 6.61
N LYS A 165 -19.71 -7.31 6.30
CA LYS A 165 -19.47 -8.09 5.08
C LYS A 165 -19.72 -7.26 3.82
N ALA A 166 -20.79 -6.47 3.80
CA ALA A 166 -21.08 -5.54 2.71
C ALA A 166 -19.99 -4.46 2.56
N ALA A 167 -19.49 -3.92 3.68
CA ALA A 167 -18.38 -2.97 3.70
C ALA A 167 -17.10 -3.57 3.11
N VAL A 168 -16.74 -4.79 3.53
CA VAL A 168 -15.61 -5.54 2.97
C VAL A 168 -15.76 -5.73 1.46
N ALA A 169 -16.93 -6.16 1.00
CA ALA A 169 -17.20 -6.35 -0.42
C ALA A 169 -17.09 -5.03 -1.21
N GLN A 170 -17.53 -3.92 -0.64
CA GLN A 170 -17.43 -2.60 -1.26
C GLN A 170 -15.98 -2.09 -1.33
N ALA A 171 -15.21 -2.18 -0.25
CA ALA A 171 -13.80 -1.77 -0.23
C ALA A 171 -12.92 -2.67 -1.13
N SER A 172 -13.25 -3.96 -1.26
CA SER A 172 -12.54 -4.90 -2.12
C SER A 172 -12.64 -4.57 -3.62
N LYS A 173 -13.55 -3.68 -4.02
CA LYS A 173 -13.63 -3.15 -5.40
C LYS A 173 -12.45 -2.23 -5.74
N ILE A 174 -11.67 -1.78 -4.76
CA ILE A 174 -10.47 -0.97 -4.94
C ILE A 174 -9.32 -1.90 -5.34
N LYS A 175 -8.96 -1.86 -6.62
CA LYS A 175 -8.01 -2.80 -7.24
C LYS A 175 -6.55 -2.56 -6.79
N PRO A 176 -5.69 -3.59 -6.83
CA PRO A 176 -4.25 -3.44 -6.65
C PRO A 176 -3.65 -2.41 -7.63
N GLY A 177 -2.61 -1.69 -7.19
CA GLY A 177 -1.94 -0.65 -7.98
C GLY A 177 -2.65 0.71 -8.01
N ARG A 178 -3.82 0.83 -7.37
CA ARG A 178 -4.51 2.11 -7.17
C ARG A 178 -4.10 2.79 -5.87
N PRO A 179 -4.19 4.14 -5.76
CA PRO A 179 -3.66 4.89 -4.62
C PRO A 179 -4.26 4.47 -3.27
N LEU A 180 -5.57 4.19 -3.24
CA LEU A 180 -6.29 3.87 -1.99
C LEU A 180 -6.33 2.38 -1.66
N HIS A 181 -5.67 1.52 -2.45
CA HIS A 181 -5.66 0.09 -2.18
C HIS A 181 -5.06 -0.28 -0.80
N PRO A 182 -3.92 0.30 -0.36
CA PRO A 182 -3.37 -0.01 0.96
C PRO A 182 -4.31 0.38 2.10
N GLU A 183 -4.98 1.52 1.99
CA GLU A 183 -5.97 1.97 2.97
C GLU A 183 -7.20 1.05 2.99
N ALA A 184 -7.69 0.65 1.82
CA ALA A 184 -8.78 -0.31 1.69
C ALA A 184 -8.45 -1.65 2.37
N GLN A 185 -7.24 -2.18 2.16
CA GLN A 185 -6.79 -3.42 2.80
C GLN A 185 -6.71 -3.31 4.32
N LYS A 186 -6.26 -2.16 4.84
CA LYS A 186 -6.22 -1.90 6.28
C LYS A 186 -7.61 -1.97 6.90
N VAL A 187 -8.59 -1.29 6.31
CA VAL A 187 -9.97 -1.29 6.85
C VAL A 187 -10.66 -2.65 6.68
N ILE A 188 -10.40 -3.36 5.58
CA ILE A 188 -10.90 -4.73 5.38
C ILE A 188 -10.39 -5.66 6.48
N ALA A 189 -9.10 -5.60 6.82
CA ALA A 189 -8.54 -6.42 7.89
C ALA A 189 -9.19 -6.11 9.25
N GLN A 190 -9.46 -4.83 9.53
CA GLN A 190 -10.17 -4.42 10.75
C GLN A 190 -11.60 -4.98 10.80
N TRP A 191 -12.34 -4.89 9.70
CA TRP A 191 -13.71 -5.40 9.64
C TRP A 191 -13.78 -6.92 9.73
N HIS A 192 -12.84 -7.66 9.13
CA HIS A 192 -12.74 -9.12 9.33
C HIS A 192 -12.54 -9.48 10.81
N TRP A 193 -11.70 -8.74 11.53
CA TRP A 193 -11.50 -8.95 12.97
C TRP A 193 -12.76 -8.64 13.79
N GLN A 194 -13.51 -7.58 13.42
CA GLN A 194 -14.79 -7.25 14.05
C GLN A 194 -15.86 -8.31 13.78
N ILE A 195 -15.98 -8.78 12.53
CA ILE A 195 -16.92 -9.86 12.16
C ILE A 195 -16.67 -11.08 13.02
N LYS A 196 -15.42 -11.54 13.09
CA LYS A 196 -15.06 -12.71 13.89
C LYS A 196 -15.35 -12.51 15.38
N THR A 197 -15.15 -11.30 15.89
CA THR A 197 -15.48 -10.95 17.26
C THR A 197 -16.98 -11.05 17.53
N LEU A 198 -17.81 -10.56 16.61
CA LEU A 198 -19.27 -10.62 16.72
C LEU A 198 -19.79 -12.06 16.59
N GLU A 199 -19.16 -12.88 15.74
CA GLU A 199 -19.49 -14.30 15.56
C GLU A 199 -19.11 -15.15 16.80
N ASP A 200 -17.96 -14.87 17.41
CA ASP A 200 -17.44 -15.64 18.55
C ASP A 200 -18.07 -15.25 19.89
N ARG A 201 -18.57 -14.01 20.04
CA ARG A 201 -19.20 -13.53 21.28
C ARG A 201 -20.36 -14.40 21.77
N PRO A 202 -21.38 -14.77 20.96
CA PRO A 202 -22.45 -15.65 21.42
C PRO A 202 -21.96 -17.05 21.82
N ILE A 203 -20.87 -17.54 21.21
CA ILE A 203 -20.26 -18.83 21.59
C ILE A 203 -19.67 -18.73 23.00
N LEU A 204 -19.00 -17.62 23.31
CA LEU A 204 -18.45 -17.36 24.64
C LEU A 204 -19.57 -17.24 25.69
N ASP A 205 -20.64 -16.53 25.37
CA ASP A 205 -21.78 -16.34 26.27
C ASP A 205 -22.53 -17.66 26.53
N LEU A 206 -22.68 -18.51 25.50
CA LEU A 206 -23.21 -19.86 25.65
C LEU A 206 -22.32 -20.73 26.54
N ALA A 207 -20.99 -20.68 26.34
CA ALA A 207 -20.03 -21.40 27.18
C ALA A 207 -20.15 -20.98 28.66
N LYS A 208 -20.25 -19.68 28.93
CA LYS A 208 -20.46 -19.14 30.29
C LYS A 208 -21.80 -19.60 30.88
N THR A 209 -22.85 -19.70 30.07
CA THR A 209 -24.16 -20.20 30.50
C THR A 209 -24.10 -21.66 30.94
N PHE A 210 -23.32 -22.51 30.25
CA PHE A 210 -23.09 -23.89 30.69
C PHE A 210 -22.33 -23.95 32.02
N ALA A 211 -21.29 -23.13 32.19
CA ALA A 211 -20.53 -23.08 33.43
C ALA A 211 -21.39 -22.64 34.63
N GLN A 212 -22.28 -21.66 34.43
CA GLN A 212 -23.23 -21.22 35.46
C GLN A 212 -24.19 -22.33 35.91
N ARG A 213 -24.47 -23.30 35.03
CA ARG A 213 -25.29 -24.49 35.32
C ARG A 213 -24.47 -25.67 35.84
N LEU A 214 -23.20 -25.44 36.21
CA LEU A 214 -22.24 -26.45 36.67
C LEU A 214 -21.88 -27.51 35.61
N ASP A 215 -22.20 -27.27 34.34
CA ASP A 215 -21.81 -28.16 33.23
C ASP A 215 -20.47 -27.69 32.63
N LEU A 216 -19.38 -27.91 33.39
CA LEU A 216 -18.03 -27.47 33.00
C LEU A 216 -17.53 -28.17 31.74
N VAL A 217 -17.91 -29.43 31.51
CA VAL A 217 -17.52 -30.18 30.30
C VAL A 217 -18.07 -29.50 29.04
N LYS A 218 -19.36 -29.15 29.03
CA LYS A 218 -19.94 -28.39 27.91
C LYS A 218 -19.39 -26.97 27.80
N ALA A 219 -19.17 -26.29 28.93
CA ALA A 219 -18.57 -24.96 28.93
C ALA A 219 -17.18 -24.94 28.27
N ILE A 220 -16.29 -25.85 28.68
CA ILE A 220 -14.94 -25.97 28.13
C ILE A 220 -14.98 -26.33 26.65
N SER A 221 -15.77 -27.33 26.25
CA SER A 221 -15.87 -27.74 24.85
C SER A 221 -16.43 -26.63 23.94
N THR A 222 -17.37 -25.82 24.43
CA THR A 222 -17.93 -24.68 23.70
C THR A 222 -16.91 -23.54 23.58
N ALA A 223 -16.25 -23.14 24.66
CA ALA A 223 -15.24 -22.07 24.62
C ALA A 223 -14.01 -22.44 23.78
N ARG A 224 -13.66 -23.72 23.67
CA ARG A 224 -12.58 -24.20 22.78
C ARG A 224 -12.84 -23.96 21.29
N GLN A 225 -14.09 -23.74 20.89
CA GLN A 225 -14.43 -23.43 19.50
C GLN A 225 -13.92 -22.04 19.07
N ILE A 226 -13.68 -21.14 20.04
CA ILE A 226 -13.20 -19.78 19.80
C ILE A 226 -11.71 -19.82 19.44
N ARG A 227 -11.38 -19.42 18.21
CA ARG A 227 -10.02 -19.50 17.64
C ARG A 227 -9.24 -18.19 17.77
N PRO A 228 -7.89 -18.23 17.72
CA PRO A 228 -7.05 -17.03 17.66
C PRO A 228 -7.46 -16.08 16.54
N GLY A 229 -7.31 -14.77 16.77
CA GLY A 229 -7.68 -13.72 15.80
C GLY A 229 -9.06 -13.10 16.00
N SER A 230 -9.72 -13.40 17.12
CA SER A 230 -10.94 -12.74 17.60
C SER A 230 -10.62 -11.89 18.82
N ALA A 231 -11.30 -10.76 19.02
CA ALA A 231 -11.10 -9.95 20.23
C ALA A 231 -11.45 -10.70 21.51
N VAL A 232 -12.45 -11.58 21.45
CA VAL A 232 -12.92 -12.38 22.60
C VAL A 232 -12.05 -13.60 22.88
N TYR A 233 -11.04 -13.90 22.06
CA TYR A 233 -10.19 -15.07 22.26
C TYR A 233 -9.43 -15.02 23.59
N ALA A 234 -8.84 -13.88 23.94
CA ALA A 234 -8.11 -13.73 25.20
C ALA A 234 -9.02 -13.94 26.43
N GLU A 235 -10.25 -13.42 26.36
CA GLU A 235 -11.27 -13.63 27.38
C GLU A 235 -11.68 -15.11 27.47
N ALA A 236 -11.90 -15.76 26.32
CA ALA A 236 -12.23 -17.18 26.23
C ALA A 236 -11.15 -18.07 26.87
N GLN A 237 -9.86 -17.79 26.59
CA GLN A 237 -8.76 -18.53 27.19
C GLN A 237 -8.69 -18.36 28.71
N LYS A 238 -8.95 -17.15 29.21
CA LYS A 238 -8.98 -16.87 30.65
C LYS A 238 -10.07 -17.67 31.36
N VAL A 239 -11.30 -17.66 30.84
CA VAL A 239 -12.40 -18.42 31.47
C VAL A 239 -12.18 -19.93 31.36
N LEU A 240 -11.64 -20.39 30.23
CA LEU A 240 -11.32 -21.79 30.00
C LEU A 240 -10.29 -22.31 31.02
N ALA A 241 -9.22 -21.56 31.27
CA ALA A 241 -8.22 -21.92 32.28
C ALA A 241 -8.84 -22.06 33.69
N GLY A 242 -9.75 -21.15 34.04
CA GLY A 242 -10.50 -21.22 35.29
C GLY A 242 -11.39 -22.46 35.40
N TRP A 243 -12.15 -22.78 34.35
CA TRP A 243 -13.02 -23.96 34.35
C TRP A 243 -12.25 -25.28 34.36
N VAL A 244 -11.13 -25.35 33.63
CA VAL A 244 -10.24 -26.53 33.67
C VAL A 244 -9.71 -26.73 35.09
N THR A 245 -9.28 -25.66 35.76
CA THR A 245 -8.83 -25.72 37.15
C THR A 245 -9.93 -26.23 38.09
N GLN A 246 -11.14 -25.69 37.98
CA GLN A 246 -12.28 -26.13 38.80
C GLN A 246 -12.62 -27.60 38.58
N MET A 247 -12.62 -28.05 37.32
CA MET A 247 -12.88 -29.44 36.96
C MET A 247 -11.82 -30.38 37.53
N GLN A 248 -10.53 -30.02 37.43
CA GLN A 248 -9.44 -30.80 38.01
C GLN A 248 -9.55 -30.91 39.54
N ILE A 249 -9.85 -29.81 40.24
CA ILE A 249 -10.06 -29.84 41.68
C ILE A 249 -11.23 -30.75 42.05
N ALA A 250 -12.36 -30.67 41.33
CA ALA A 250 -13.52 -31.50 41.59
C ALA A 250 -13.26 -33.01 41.35
N GLU A 251 -12.46 -33.34 40.32
CA GLU A 251 -12.03 -34.72 40.03
C GLU A 251 -11.06 -35.26 41.08
N ASP A 252 -10.11 -34.43 41.52
CA ASP A 252 -8.98 -34.87 42.35
C ASP A 252 -9.27 -34.78 43.86
N SER A 253 -10.22 -33.93 44.29
CA SER A 253 -10.55 -33.77 45.73
C SER A 253 -10.98 -35.09 46.39
N PRO A 254 -11.87 -35.92 45.82
CA PRO A 254 -12.25 -37.21 46.42
C PRO A 254 -11.06 -38.17 46.55
N ILE A 255 -10.08 -38.12 45.64
CA ILE A 255 -8.87 -38.94 45.70
C ILE A 255 -8.02 -38.49 46.89
N LEU A 256 -7.85 -37.17 47.04
CA LEU A 256 -7.10 -36.59 48.15
C LEU A 256 -7.77 -36.86 49.50
N ASP A 257 -9.08 -36.68 49.59
CA ASP A 257 -9.87 -36.96 50.80
C ASP A 257 -9.78 -38.45 51.20
N ALA A 258 -9.86 -39.36 50.23
CA ALA A 258 -9.68 -40.78 50.47
C ALA A 258 -8.26 -41.11 50.97
N ALA A 259 -7.22 -40.47 50.42
CA ALA A 259 -5.85 -40.62 50.89
C ALA A 259 -5.70 -40.15 52.35
N VAL A 260 -6.27 -38.99 52.69
CA VAL A 260 -6.26 -38.46 54.07
C VAL A 260 -7.00 -39.39 55.04
N ALA A 261 -8.16 -39.92 54.66
CA ALA A 261 -8.92 -40.87 55.49
C ALA A 261 -8.14 -42.18 55.76
N LEU A 262 -7.43 -42.71 54.77
CA LEU A 262 -6.58 -43.89 54.92
C LEU A 262 -5.41 -43.63 55.89
N ALA A 263 -4.79 -42.45 55.81
CA ALA A 263 -3.72 -42.08 56.73
C ALA A 263 -4.23 -41.98 58.18
N ALA A 264 -5.42 -41.39 58.38
CA ALA A 264 -6.07 -41.30 59.69
C ALA A 264 -6.37 -42.68 60.31
N GLN A 265 -6.59 -43.70 59.47
CA GLN A 265 -6.75 -45.10 59.90
C GLN A 265 -5.40 -45.83 60.17
N GLY A 266 -4.27 -45.12 60.09
CA GLY A 266 -2.92 -45.68 60.23
C GLY A 266 -2.42 -46.43 58.99
N ARG A 267 -3.18 -46.45 57.89
CA ARG A 267 -2.84 -47.15 56.63
C ARG A 267 -1.97 -46.28 55.73
N LEU A 268 -0.79 -45.89 56.22
CA LEU A 268 0.09 -44.90 55.57
C LEU A 268 0.52 -45.31 54.14
N ASP A 269 0.80 -46.59 53.90
CA ASP A 269 1.18 -47.07 52.55
C ASP A 269 0.04 -46.91 51.52
N ALA A 270 -1.19 -47.16 51.93
CA ALA A 270 -2.36 -46.99 51.07
C ALA A 270 -2.69 -45.51 50.85
N ALA A 271 -2.47 -44.67 51.85
CA ALA A 271 -2.64 -43.21 51.74
C ALA A 271 -1.64 -42.61 50.73
N ILE A 272 -0.35 -42.96 50.85
CA ILE A 272 0.71 -42.53 49.93
C ILE A 272 0.37 -42.95 48.49
N ALA A 273 0.06 -44.23 48.26
CA ALA A 273 -0.28 -44.73 46.93
C ALA A 273 -1.54 -44.08 46.33
N THR A 274 -2.49 -43.64 47.17
CA THR A 274 -3.71 -42.95 46.72
C THR A 274 -3.42 -41.50 46.35
N ALA A 275 -2.62 -40.78 47.14
CA ALA A 275 -2.20 -39.42 46.83
C ALA A 275 -1.32 -39.34 45.56
N GLU A 276 -0.53 -40.38 45.28
CA GLU A 276 0.28 -40.48 44.05
C GLU A 276 -0.54 -40.58 42.76
N LYS A 277 -1.83 -40.88 42.84
CA LYS A 277 -2.72 -40.87 41.66
C LYS A 277 -2.93 -39.47 41.09
N ILE A 278 -2.70 -38.43 41.88
CA ILE A 278 -2.77 -37.04 41.42
C ILE A 278 -1.47 -36.71 40.69
N SER A 279 -1.54 -36.48 39.39
CA SER A 279 -0.36 -36.24 38.52
C SER A 279 0.22 -34.83 38.70
N ALA A 280 1.50 -34.66 38.37
CA ALA A 280 2.25 -33.39 38.50
C ALA A 280 1.63 -32.17 37.80
N GLU A 281 0.84 -32.37 36.74
CA GLU A 281 0.20 -31.29 35.98
C GLU A 281 -1.15 -30.83 36.57
N ARG A 282 -1.60 -31.44 37.67
CA ARG A 282 -2.89 -31.15 38.31
C ARG A 282 -2.73 -30.14 39.43
N VAL A 283 -3.77 -29.34 39.64
CA VAL A 283 -3.76 -28.25 40.63
C VAL A 283 -3.57 -28.73 42.08
N LEU A 284 -4.10 -29.91 42.43
CA LEU A 284 -3.96 -30.46 43.79
C LEU A 284 -2.64 -31.24 44.02
N TYR A 285 -1.74 -31.28 43.03
CA TYR A 285 -0.50 -32.07 43.13
C TYR A 285 0.40 -31.64 44.30
N GLU A 286 0.67 -30.34 44.44
CA GLU A 286 1.55 -29.82 45.51
C GLU A 286 1.00 -30.15 46.91
N GLN A 287 -0.33 -30.08 47.07
CA GLN A 287 -1.00 -30.46 48.30
C GLN A 287 -0.86 -31.97 48.55
N ALA A 288 -1.05 -32.79 47.52
CA ALA A 288 -0.87 -34.24 47.59
C ALA A 288 0.58 -34.62 47.98
N GLN A 289 1.59 -33.95 47.40
CA GLN A 289 3.00 -34.19 47.72
C GLN A 289 3.34 -33.78 49.15
N THR A 290 2.81 -32.65 49.62
CA THR A 290 3.02 -32.19 50.99
C THR A 290 2.49 -33.21 52.00
N LEU A 291 1.27 -33.71 51.79
CA LEU A 291 0.67 -34.74 52.62
C LEU A 291 1.45 -36.06 52.56
N LYS A 292 1.86 -36.47 51.36
CA LYS A 292 2.69 -37.66 51.15
C LYS A 292 3.99 -37.61 51.96
N ASN A 293 4.71 -36.49 51.90
CA ASN A 293 5.97 -36.31 52.61
C ASN A 293 5.78 -36.39 54.13
N ALA A 294 4.68 -35.83 54.64
CA ALA A 294 4.33 -35.93 56.06
C ALA A 294 4.08 -37.39 56.49
N TRP A 295 3.35 -38.18 55.70
CA TRP A 295 3.08 -39.58 56.00
C TRP A 295 4.32 -40.47 55.91
N ILE A 296 5.25 -40.18 54.99
CA ILE A 296 6.55 -40.86 54.91
C ILE A 296 7.36 -40.63 56.18
N ALA A 297 7.42 -39.38 56.66
CA ALA A 297 8.11 -39.04 57.91
C ALA A 297 7.47 -39.76 59.11
N GLN A 298 6.13 -39.71 59.23
CA GLN A 298 5.38 -40.38 60.30
C GLN A 298 5.62 -41.89 60.32
N LYS A 299 5.66 -42.53 59.15
CA LYS A 299 5.97 -43.97 59.02
C LYS A 299 7.39 -44.28 59.52
N GLY A 300 8.36 -43.42 59.20
CA GLY A 300 9.74 -43.54 59.68
C GLY A 300 9.84 -43.51 61.20
N GLU A 301 9.13 -42.57 61.83
CA GLU A 301 9.10 -42.45 63.30
C GLU A 301 8.47 -43.66 63.99
N LEU A 302 7.35 -44.18 63.45
CA LEU A 302 6.68 -45.37 63.97
C LEU A 302 7.55 -46.63 63.89
N ARG A 303 8.45 -46.70 62.90
CA ARG A 303 9.39 -47.81 62.72
C ARG A 303 10.62 -47.73 63.65
N ILE A 304 10.94 -46.56 64.18
CA ILE A 304 12.04 -46.36 65.14
C ILE A 304 11.57 -46.62 66.58
N LYS A 305 10.26 -46.45 66.85
CA LYS A 305 9.65 -46.63 68.18
C LYS A 305 9.14 -48.05 68.48
N ASN A 306 9.04 -48.91 67.47
CA ASN A 306 8.72 -50.34 67.59
C ASN A 306 9.98 -51.18 67.34
#